data_AF-A0A1B1ZMR5-F1
#
_entry.id   AF-A0A1B1ZMR5-F1
#
_cell.length_a   1.000
_cell.length_b   1.000
_cell.length_c   1.000
_cell.angle_alpha   90.00
_cell.angle_beta   90.00
_cell.angle_gamma   90.00
#
_symmetry.space_group_name_H-M   'P 1'
#
loop_
_entity.id
_entity.type
_entity.pdbx_description
1 polymer ?
#
loop_
_entity_poly.entity_id
_entity_poly.type
_entity_poly.pdbx_seq_one_letter_code
_entity_poly.pdbx_strand_id
1 'polypeptide(L)'
;MALRAGIGARRAVSALAVGLAGSAALTALAAPAVPREPAAEAPAVAATARALPGAAPAAPAPSVVATGPAAFGPGVVTETAGAGLCTAGFVLTAGDRTFLAQAAHCGGTGGETETDGCTSAAVPLNTPVTVRGTGRTVTGTLAWSSWNTMQARDETDPDTCAYNDLALVEIPRAEAAAVGAAVPFFGGPSGIRTDPLPAGSTVFGLANPPGPGGVRAVGPRAGAVAGEVGGGWGHAVYTMEPGVAGESGSPLLDADGRAVGVLSSLSSTDDRPSTEYTDLGRALEYAARTDGPPGLTPAQGPAFTATPPGVDPRTLATPAGPALAAG
;
A
#
# COMPACT_ATOMS: atom_id res chain seq x y z
N MET A 1 46.51 15.46 -36.77
CA MET A 1 47.36 16.46 -36.07
C MET A 1 46.38 17.37 -35.33
N ALA A 2 46.21 17.41 -34.02
CA ALA A 2 46.98 16.90 -32.89
C ALA A 2 46.03 16.53 -31.73
N LEU A 3 46.51 15.61 -30.87
CA LEU A 3 45.90 15.21 -29.61
C LEU A 3 45.87 16.35 -28.60
N ARG A 4 44.94 16.31 -27.63
CA ARG A 4 45.27 16.61 -26.23
C ARG A 4 44.30 15.93 -25.25
N ALA A 5 44.90 15.20 -24.34
CA ALA A 5 44.31 14.48 -23.22
C ALA A 5 44.39 15.31 -21.92
N GLY A 6 43.47 15.07 -20.99
CA GLY A 6 43.60 15.27 -19.54
C GLY A 6 42.78 14.14 -18.88
N ILE A 7 43.31 13.20 -18.11
CA ILE A 7 43.94 13.28 -16.77
C ILE A 7 43.11 14.21 -15.86
N GLY A 8 42.47 13.78 -14.78
CA GLY A 8 42.37 12.52 -14.05
C GLY A 8 41.92 12.83 -12.61
N ALA A 9 41.18 11.95 -11.95
CA ALA A 9 41.17 11.80 -10.48
C ALA A 9 40.33 10.57 -10.10
N ARG A 10 40.98 9.42 -9.95
CA ARG A 10 40.43 8.27 -9.21
C ARG A 10 40.56 8.58 -7.73
N ARG A 11 39.47 8.54 -6.97
CA ARG A 11 39.52 8.47 -5.51
C ARG A 11 39.30 7.01 -5.09
N ALA A 12 40.39 6.40 -4.66
CA ALA A 12 40.38 5.20 -3.84
C ALA A 12 40.46 5.62 -2.36
N VAL A 13 39.57 5.08 -1.53
CA VAL A 13 39.70 5.06 -0.06
C VAL A 13 39.06 3.73 0.38
N SER A 14 39.87 2.68 0.49
CA SER A 14 40.43 2.14 1.74
C SER A 14 39.42 1.36 2.56
N ALA A 15 39.40 0.04 2.29
CA ALA A 15 38.91 -0.97 3.22
C ALA A 15 39.83 -1.03 4.44
N LEU A 16 39.25 -0.95 5.63
CA LEU A 16 39.90 -1.34 6.88
C LEU A 16 38.96 -2.30 7.61
N ALA A 17 39.37 -3.56 7.58
CA ALA A 17 38.84 -4.61 8.40
C ALA A 17 39.27 -4.40 9.85
N VAL A 18 38.32 -4.49 10.78
CA VAL A 18 38.58 -4.89 12.17
C VAL A 18 37.45 -5.84 12.54
N GLY A 19 37.80 -7.12 12.66
CA GLY A 19 36.94 -8.11 13.30
C GLY A 19 37.03 -7.99 14.81
N LEU A 20 36.01 -8.48 15.50
CA LEU A 20 36.18 -9.26 16.71
C LEU A 20 34.86 -9.97 17.05
N ALA A 21 34.98 -11.29 17.12
CA ALA A 21 33.95 -12.21 17.58
C ALA A 21 33.59 -11.95 19.05
N GLY A 22 32.32 -12.13 19.39
CA GLY A 22 31.82 -12.08 20.75
C GLY A 22 30.58 -12.94 20.90
N SER A 23 30.76 -14.26 20.88
CA SER A 23 29.72 -15.23 21.22
C SER A 23 29.38 -15.13 22.71
N ALA A 24 28.21 -14.60 23.05
CA ALA A 24 27.66 -14.71 24.40
C ALA A 24 26.71 -15.91 24.46
N ALA A 25 27.22 -17.04 24.93
CA ALA A 25 26.40 -18.18 25.32
C ALA A 25 25.63 -17.81 26.60
N LEU A 26 24.29 -17.76 26.53
CA LEU A 26 23.45 -17.74 27.72
C LEU A 26 23.45 -19.12 28.36
N THR A 27 24.19 -19.25 29.47
CA THR A 27 24.10 -20.37 30.39
C THR A 27 22.82 -20.26 31.21
N ALA A 28 21.94 -21.24 31.07
CA ALA A 28 20.77 -21.42 31.93
C ALA A 28 21.22 -21.82 33.34
N LEU A 29 20.93 -20.97 34.33
CA LEU A 29 21.06 -21.31 35.75
C LEU A 29 19.84 -22.13 36.17
N ALA A 30 20.02 -23.44 36.30
CA ALA A 30 19.06 -24.32 36.96
C ALA A 30 19.11 -24.08 38.48
N ALA A 31 17.97 -23.74 39.08
CA ALA A 31 17.82 -23.64 40.52
C ALA A 31 17.78 -25.05 41.16
N PRO A 32 18.34 -25.25 42.36
CA PRO A 32 18.30 -26.54 43.06
C PRO A 32 16.88 -26.83 43.57
N ALA A 33 16.40 -28.04 43.31
CA ALA A 33 15.16 -28.57 43.85
C ALA A 33 15.32 -28.84 45.37
N VAL A 34 14.42 -28.26 46.16
CA VAL A 34 14.30 -28.54 47.60
C VAL A 34 13.53 -29.85 47.78
N PRO A 35 14.02 -30.81 48.58
CA PRO A 35 13.27 -32.04 48.90
C PRO A 35 12.05 -31.71 49.78
N ARG A 36 10.85 -32.13 49.35
CA ARG A 36 9.63 -32.11 50.15
C ARG A 36 9.49 -33.44 50.89
N GLU A 37 9.35 -33.37 52.21
CA GLU A 37 8.95 -34.50 53.06
C GLU A 37 7.53 -35.00 52.73
N PRO A 38 7.23 -36.30 52.95
CA PRO A 38 5.93 -36.88 52.68
C PRO A 38 4.92 -36.48 53.78
N ALA A 39 3.86 -35.79 53.39
CA ALA A 39 2.71 -35.54 54.26
C ALA A 39 1.80 -36.77 54.32
N ALA A 40 1.34 -37.08 55.53
CA ALA A 40 0.53 -38.23 55.88
C ALA A 40 -0.83 -38.28 55.16
N GLU A 41 -1.24 -39.51 54.84
CA GLU A 41 -2.50 -39.90 54.20
C GLU A 41 -3.70 -39.65 55.11
N ALA A 42 -4.68 -38.87 54.64
CA ALA A 42 -6.00 -38.73 55.24
C ALA A 42 -7.04 -39.35 54.29
N PRO A 43 -8.16 -39.92 54.80
CA PRO A 43 -9.04 -40.77 54.02
C PRO A 43 -9.80 -39.97 52.95
N ALA A 44 -9.76 -40.47 51.71
CA ALA A 44 -10.40 -39.89 50.55
C ALA A 44 -11.94 -39.97 50.66
N VAL A 45 -12.59 -38.82 50.78
CA VAL A 45 -14.02 -38.67 50.49
C VAL A 45 -14.16 -38.54 48.98
N ALA A 46 -14.80 -39.54 48.35
CA ALA A 46 -15.08 -39.54 46.92
C ALA A 46 -16.15 -38.48 46.57
N ALA A 47 -15.70 -37.25 46.33
CA ALA A 47 -16.52 -36.22 45.69
C ALA A 47 -16.52 -36.50 44.18
N THR A 48 -17.67 -36.88 43.64
CA THR A 48 -17.91 -36.94 42.19
C THR A 48 -17.92 -35.52 41.63
N ALA A 49 -16.74 -35.01 41.28
CA ALA A 49 -16.58 -33.75 40.57
C ALA A 49 -17.22 -33.92 39.18
N ARG A 50 -18.41 -33.36 39.01
CA ARG A 50 -19.08 -33.26 37.72
C ARG A 50 -18.23 -32.31 36.86
N ALA A 51 -17.49 -32.88 35.91
CA ALA A 51 -16.70 -32.11 34.95
C ALA A 51 -17.63 -31.14 34.21
N LEU A 52 -17.48 -29.85 34.50
CA LEU A 52 -18.04 -28.80 33.66
C LEU A 52 -17.37 -28.93 32.29
N PRO A 53 -18.13 -28.91 31.18
CA PRO A 53 -17.52 -28.86 29.85
C PRO A 53 -16.59 -27.64 29.81
N GLY A 54 -15.31 -27.88 29.58
CA GLY A 54 -14.34 -26.80 29.39
C GLY A 54 -14.84 -25.89 28.28
N ALA A 55 -14.86 -24.58 28.54
CA ALA A 55 -15.17 -23.60 27.51
C ALA A 55 -14.23 -23.85 26.33
N ALA A 56 -14.79 -24.27 25.20
CA ALA A 56 -14.03 -24.36 23.97
C ALA A 56 -13.41 -22.97 23.70
N PRO A 57 -12.14 -22.88 23.28
CA PRO A 57 -11.57 -21.60 22.87
C PRO A 57 -12.51 -21.00 21.83
N ALA A 58 -12.97 -19.77 22.08
CA ALA A 58 -13.79 -19.05 21.14
C ALA A 58 -13.06 -19.03 19.79
N ALA A 59 -13.76 -19.44 18.72
CA ALA A 59 -13.23 -19.29 17.38
C ALA A 59 -12.81 -17.81 17.23
N PRO A 60 -11.62 -17.52 16.66
CA PRO A 60 -11.22 -16.14 16.43
C PRO A 60 -12.33 -15.45 15.65
N ALA A 61 -12.79 -14.31 16.16
CA ALA A 61 -13.79 -13.51 15.48
C ALA A 61 -13.32 -13.28 14.03
N PRO A 62 -14.23 -13.29 13.03
CA PRO A 62 -13.85 -13.00 11.67
C PRO A 62 -13.08 -11.66 11.65
N SER A 63 -11.96 -11.65 10.94
CA SER A 63 -11.12 -10.47 10.72
C SER A 63 -11.86 -9.51 9.80
N VAL A 64 -12.87 -8.84 10.33
CA VAL A 64 -13.71 -7.91 9.56
C VAL A 64 -13.04 -6.54 9.57
N VAL A 65 -12.63 -6.09 8.39
CA VAL A 65 -12.21 -4.71 8.13
C VAL A 65 -13.38 -3.77 8.49
N ALA A 66 -13.11 -2.70 9.22
CA ALA A 66 -14.11 -1.69 9.51
C ALA A 66 -14.52 -0.97 8.22
N THR A 67 -15.81 -0.69 8.04
CA THR A 67 -16.27 0.09 6.88
C THR A 67 -15.77 1.54 6.98
N GLY A 68 -15.87 2.15 8.16
CA GLY A 68 -15.44 3.52 8.44
C GLY A 68 -13.91 3.70 8.60
N PRO A 69 -13.47 4.93 8.96
CA PRO A 69 -12.08 5.20 9.26
C PRO A 69 -11.58 4.36 10.45
N ALA A 70 -10.31 3.96 10.42
CA ALA A 70 -9.66 3.25 11.51
C ALA A 70 -8.19 3.69 11.64
N ALA A 71 -7.40 2.97 12.47
CA ALA A 71 -5.98 3.29 12.67
C ALA A 71 -5.17 3.11 11.39
N PHE A 72 -5.48 2.09 10.59
CA PHE A 72 -4.88 1.81 9.30
C PHE A 72 -5.94 1.88 8.19
N GLY A 73 -5.55 2.22 6.98
CA GLY A 73 -6.47 2.36 5.85
C GLY A 73 -5.91 3.30 4.78
N PRO A 74 -6.74 3.77 3.84
CA PRO A 74 -6.29 4.69 2.80
C PRO A 74 -5.70 5.98 3.38
N GLY A 75 -4.61 6.47 2.77
CA GLY A 75 -3.92 7.69 3.18
C GLY A 75 -2.80 7.49 4.21
N VAL A 76 -2.72 6.33 4.89
CA VAL A 76 -1.61 6.08 5.83
C VAL A 76 -0.29 5.88 5.08
N VAL A 77 0.83 6.21 5.72
CA VAL A 77 2.15 6.04 5.11
C VAL A 77 2.57 4.57 5.14
N THR A 78 3.05 4.08 4.00
CA THR A 78 3.77 2.80 3.88
C THR A 78 5.24 3.07 3.59
N GLU A 79 6.14 2.32 4.20
CA GLU A 79 7.58 2.43 3.95
C GLU A 79 8.15 1.03 3.79
N THR A 80 8.53 0.70 2.56
CA THR A 80 9.03 -0.64 2.20
C THR A 80 10.52 -0.71 2.53
N ALA A 81 10.92 -1.70 3.34
CA ALA A 81 12.30 -1.80 3.80
C ALA A 81 13.29 -1.93 2.63
N GLY A 82 14.25 -1.00 2.56
CA GLY A 82 15.26 -0.97 1.48
C GLY A 82 14.77 -0.32 0.18
N ALA A 83 13.58 0.28 0.17
CA ALA A 83 12.97 0.93 -0.99
C ALA A 83 12.33 2.27 -0.60
N GLY A 84 11.13 2.56 -1.11
CA GLY A 84 10.48 3.86 -1.02
C GLY A 84 9.46 4.00 0.11
N LEU A 85 9.12 5.27 0.36
CA LEU A 85 7.99 5.70 1.17
C LEU A 85 6.83 6.09 0.25
N CYS A 86 5.64 5.61 0.57
CA CYS A 86 4.43 5.78 -0.21
C CYS A 86 3.20 6.00 0.68
N THR A 87 2.04 6.12 0.03
CA THR A 87 0.73 6.28 0.66
C THR A 87 -0.14 5.07 0.33
N ALA A 88 -0.77 4.48 1.34
CA ALA A 88 -1.71 3.39 1.16
C ALA A 88 -2.95 3.85 0.38
N GLY A 89 -3.34 3.04 -0.62
CA GLY A 89 -4.55 3.18 -1.40
C GLY A 89 -5.73 2.48 -0.74
N PHE A 90 -6.47 1.71 -1.54
CA PHE A 90 -7.62 0.95 -1.07
C PHE A 90 -7.26 -0.20 -0.13
N VAL A 91 -8.18 -0.54 0.77
CA VAL A 91 -8.12 -1.80 1.51
C VAL A 91 -8.71 -2.90 0.64
N LEU A 92 -7.98 -4.01 0.50
CA LEU A 92 -8.42 -5.20 -0.22
C LEU A 92 -8.47 -6.39 0.73
N THR A 93 -9.37 -7.33 0.43
CA THR A 93 -9.53 -8.57 1.21
C THR A 93 -9.50 -9.78 0.28
N ALA A 94 -8.94 -10.87 0.77
CA ALA A 94 -8.99 -12.18 0.11
C ALA A 94 -9.17 -13.25 1.19
N GLY A 95 -10.40 -13.77 1.31
CA GLY A 95 -10.76 -14.65 2.42
C GLY A 95 -10.60 -13.95 3.76
N ASP A 96 -9.67 -14.42 4.58
CA ASP A 96 -9.41 -13.93 5.93
C ASP A 96 -8.23 -12.94 6.00
N ARG A 97 -7.56 -12.70 4.86
CA ARG A 97 -6.40 -11.81 4.69
C ARG A 97 -6.85 -10.40 4.35
N THR A 98 -6.11 -9.41 4.86
CA THR A 98 -6.35 -7.98 4.65
C THR A 98 -5.09 -7.34 4.08
N PHE A 99 -5.26 -6.52 3.04
CA PHE A 99 -4.18 -5.86 2.34
C PHE A 99 -4.43 -4.37 2.22
N LEU A 100 -3.36 -3.58 2.25
CA LEU A 100 -3.36 -2.22 1.75
C LEU A 100 -2.77 -2.23 0.33
N ALA A 101 -3.48 -1.65 -0.63
CA ALA A 101 -2.89 -1.34 -1.91
C ALA A 101 -1.79 -0.28 -1.73
N GLN A 102 -0.72 -0.41 -2.49
CA GLN A 102 0.27 0.65 -2.73
C GLN A 102 0.73 0.56 -4.19
N ALA A 103 1.50 1.55 -4.64
CA ALA A 103 2.18 1.43 -5.93
C ALA A 103 3.30 0.39 -5.86
N ALA A 104 3.54 -0.37 -6.93
CA ALA A 104 4.57 -1.40 -6.95
C ALA A 104 6.00 -0.81 -6.94
N HIS A 105 6.21 0.33 -7.59
CA HIS A 105 7.50 1.05 -7.57
C HIS A 105 7.91 1.51 -6.17
N CYS A 106 7.00 1.50 -5.18
CA CYS A 106 7.35 1.71 -3.78
C CYS A 106 8.31 0.63 -3.23
N GLY A 107 8.34 -0.53 -3.88
CA GLY A 107 9.35 -1.58 -3.68
C GLY A 107 10.56 -1.46 -4.60
N GLY A 108 10.62 -0.46 -5.48
CA GLY A 108 11.73 -0.21 -6.39
C GLY A 108 13.01 0.17 -5.64
N THR A 109 14.15 -0.34 -6.13
CA THR A 109 15.48 -0.02 -5.58
C THR A 109 16.37 0.72 -6.59
N GLY A 110 15.79 1.04 -7.75
CA GLY A 110 16.42 1.77 -8.85
C GLY A 110 16.47 3.28 -8.64
N GLY A 111 16.97 4.00 -9.64
CA GLY A 111 16.87 5.46 -9.67
C GLY A 111 15.42 5.94 -9.91
N GLU A 112 15.14 7.21 -9.61
CA GLU A 112 13.81 7.83 -9.76
C GLU A 112 13.21 7.78 -11.18
N THR A 113 14.04 7.52 -12.20
CA THR A 113 13.61 7.40 -13.59
C THR A 113 13.30 5.96 -14.01
N GLU A 114 13.62 4.98 -13.16
CA GLU A 114 13.33 3.56 -13.40
C GLU A 114 11.86 3.28 -13.06
N THR A 115 11.03 3.30 -14.10
CA THR A 115 9.55 3.22 -14.00
C THR A 115 8.96 2.01 -14.71
N ASP A 116 9.78 1.25 -15.44
CA ASP A 116 9.36 0.05 -16.16
C ASP A 116 9.37 -1.15 -15.21
N GLY A 117 8.19 -1.68 -14.88
CA GLY A 117 8.06 -2.76 -13.90
C GLY A 117 8.62 -4.11 -14.35
N CYS A 118 8.87 -4.31 -15.64
CA CYS A 118 9.45 -5.53 -16.18
C CYS A 118 10.97 -5.58 -16.08
N THR A 119 11.63 -4.42 -15.94
CA THR A 119 13.10 -4.32 -15.96
C THR A 119 13.71 -3.62 -14.75
N SER A 120 12.94 -2.77 -14.08
CA SER A 120 13.41 -2.01 -12.91
C SER A 120 13.64 -2.91 -11.71
N ALA A 121 14.72 -2.65 -10.97
CA ALA A 121 15.04 -3.44 -9.78
C ALA A 121 14.01 -3.20 -8.66
N ALA A 122 13.55 -4.28 -8.03
CA ALA A 122 12.62 -4.23 -6.90
C ALA A 122 13.06 -5.17 -5.78
N VAL A 123 12.67 -4.83 -4.55
CA VAL A 123 12.82 -5.72 -3.39
C VAL A 123 12.03 -7.01 -3.61
N PRO A 124 12.45 -8.14 -3.00
CA PRO A 124 11.70 -9.38 -3.11
C PRO A 124 10.36 -9.30 -2.38
N LEU A 125 9.44 -10.19 -2.75
CA LEU A 125 8.26 -10.46 -1.93
C LEU A 125 8.68 -10.90 -0.51
N ASN A 126 7.77 -10.74 0.44
CA ASN A 126 7.98 -10.90 1.87
C ASN A 126 8.88 -9.83 2.52
N THR A 127 9.22 -8.77 1.80
CA THR A 127 9.92 -7.61 2.38
C THR A 127 9.02 -6.94 3.44
N PRO A 128 9.57 -6.60 4.63
CA PRO A 128 8.81 -5.86 5.65
C PRO A 128 8.38 -4.47 5.16
N VAL A 129 7.15 -4.10 5.46
CA VAL A 129 6.61 -2.76 5.18
C VAL A 129 6.16 -2.12 6.47
N THR A 130 6.74 -0.99 6.83
CA THR A 130 6.29 -0.20 7.98
C THR A 130 5.02 0.55 7.60
N VAL A 131 3.94 0.34 8.35
CA VAL A 131 2.66 1.02 8.14
C VAL A 131 2.41 1.98 9.31
N ARG A 132 2.44 3.27 9.04
CA ARG A 132 2.31 4.34 10.04
C ARG A 132 0.86 4.80 10.13
N GLY A 133 0.09 4.14 10.98
CA GLY A 133 -1.30 4.47 11.23
C GLY A 133 -1.50 5.60 12.24
N THR A 134 -2.77 5.91 12.50
CA THR A 134 -3.15 6.94 13.49
C THR A 134 -2.82 6.46 14.90
N GLY A 135 -1.85 7.10 15.54
CA GLY A 135 -1.45 6.82 16.92
C GLY A 135 -0.69 5.52 17.15
N ARG A 136 -0.41 4.73 16.10
CA ARG A 136 0.38 3.50 16.19
C ARG A 136 0.98 3.06 14.85
N THR A 137 2.01 2.25 14.94
CA THR A 137 2.71 1.65 13.78
C THR A 137 2.61 0.14 13.86
N VAL A 138 2.47 -0.51 12.70
CA VAL A 138 2.59 -1.98 12.55
C VAL A 138 3.53 -2.30 11.41
N THR A 139 4.05 -3.53 11.39
CA THR A 139 4.83 -4.06 10.27
C THR A 139 3.96 -5.01 9.48
N GLY A 140 3.63 -4.61 8.24
CA GLY A 140 3.04 -5.47 7.23
C GLY A 140 4.11 -6.18 6.39
N THR A 141 3.66 -6.82 5.32
CA THR A 141 4.54 -7.59 4.43
C THR A 141 4.16 -7.34 2.99
N LEU A 142 5.14 -7.09 2.11
CA LEU A 142 4.92 -7.05 0.66
C LEU A 142 4.54 -8.45 0.17
N ALA A 143 3.24 -8.72 0.08
CA ALA A 143 2.71 -10.05 -0.20
C ALA A 143 2.56 -10.32 -1.69
N TRP A 144 2.40 -9.26 -2.48
CA TRP A 144 2.31 -9.33 -3.94
C TRP A 144 2.73 -8.00 -4.56
N SER A 145 3.26 -8.04 -5.78
CA SER A 145 3.70 -6.87 -6.52
C SER A 145 3.64 -7.18 -8.01
N SER A 146 2.99 -6.32 -8.79
CA SER A 146 2.90 -6.47 -10.24
C SER A 146 4.30 -6.54 -10.87
N TRP A 147 5.26 -5.75 -10.38
CA TRP A 147 6.63 -5.74 -10.90
C TRP A 147 7.32 -7.08 -10.67
N ASN A 148 7.26 -7.63 -9.45
CA ASN A 148 7.83 -8.95 -9.17
C ASN A 148 7.16 -10.05 -10.02
N THR A 149 5.83 -9.99 -10.18
CA THR A 149 5.09 -10.96 -11.00
C THR A 149 5.43 -10.86 -12.48
N MET A 150 5.50 -9.64 -13.03
CA MET A 150 5.87 -9.38 -14.42
C MET A 150 7.28 -9.90 -14.72
N GLN A 151 8.25 -9.59 -13.86
CA GLN A 151 9.63 -10.06 -13.97
C GLN A 151 9.73 -11.59 -13.89
N ALA A 152 9.01 -12.22 -12.95
CA ALA A 152 9.01 -13.67 -12.81
C ALA A 152 8.36 -14.42 -13.98
N ARG A 153 7.60 -13.71 -14.82
CA ARG A 153 6.87 -14.26 -15.96
C ARG A 153 7.45 -13.83 -17.31
N ASP A 154 8.56 -13.10 -17.32
CA ASP A 154 9.14 -12.53 -18.52
C ASP A 154 8.09 -11.72 -19.32
N GLU A 155 7.30 -10.88 -18.63
CA GLU A 155 6.31 -10.00 -19.28
C GLU A 155 7.01 -9.08 -20.28
N THR A 156 6.40 -8.93 -21.46
CA THR A 156 6.98 -8.16 -22.57
C THR A 156 6.00 -7.17 -23.19
N ASP A 157 4.74 -7.18 -22.76
CA ASP A 157 3.77 -6.19 -23.21
C ASP A 157 4.17 -4.79 -22.68
N PRO A 158 4.51 -3.83 -23.55
CA PRO A 158 5.10 -2.56 -23.12
C PRO A 158 4.14 -1.73 -22.27
N ASP A 159 2.83 -1.80 -22.54
CA ASP A 159 1.84 -1.07 -21.76
C ASP A 159 1.67 -1.69 -20.37
N THR A 160 1.66 -3.02 -20.26
CA THR A 160 1.64 -3.71 -18.97
C THR A 160 2.89 -3.38 -18.15
N CYS A 161 4.08 -3.42 -18.77
CA CYS A 161 5.35 -3.10 -18.12
C CYS A 161 5.40 -1.66 -17.60
N ALA A 162 4.88 -0.70 -18.39
CA ALA A 162 4.95 0.72 -18.05
C ALA A 162 3.87 1.17 -17.05
N TYR A 163 2.70 0.52 -17.01
CA TYR A 163 1.53 1.07 -16.30
C TYR A 163 0.88 0.12 -15.29
N ASN A 164 1.28 -1.16 -15.20
CA ASN A 164 0.82 -2.04 -14.13
C ASN A 164 1.68 -1.86 -12.87
N ASP A 165 1.26 -0.95 -12.01
CA ASP A 165 2.03 -0.53 -10.84
C ASP A 165 1.26 -0.74 -9.53
N LEU A 166 0.72 -1.95 -9.31
CA LEU A 166 -0.01 -2.32 -8.09
C LEU A 166 0.82 -3.28 -7.23
N ALA A 167 0.89 -3.02 -5.93
CA ALA A 167 1.39 -3.96 -4.94
C ALA A 167 0.46 -4.07 -3.73
N LEU A 168 0.57 -5.18 -3.01
CA LEU A 168 -0.27 -5.51 -1.85
C LEU A 168 0.61 -5.65 -0.60
N VAL A 169 0.33 -4.81 0.39
CA VAL A 169 0.90 -4.92 1.72
C VAL A 169 -0.07 -5.69 2.60
N GLU A 170 0.26 -6.94 2.93
CA GLU A 170 -0.54 -7.73 3.88
C GLU A 170 -0.36 -7.19 5.30
N ILE A 171 -1.50 -6.95 5.95
CA ILE A 171 -1.57 -6.53 7.35
C ILE A 171 -1.64 -7.79 8.23
N PRO A 172 -0.92 -7.84 9.37
CA PRO A 172 -1.01 -8.96 10.29
C PRO A 172 -2.46 -9.24 10.68
N ARG A 173 -2.86 -10.53 10.67
CA ARG A 173 -4.24 -10.95 10.98
C ARG A 173 -4.78 -10.37 12.28
N ALA A 174 -3.93 -10.24 13.30
CA ALA A 174 -4.29 -9.66 14.61
C ALA A 174 -4.67 -8.17 14.54
N GLU A 175 -4.26 -7.47 13.48
CA GLU A 175 -4.48 -6.03 13.27
C GLU A 175 -5.64 -5.74 12.32
N ALA A 176 -6.27 -6.76 11.72
CA ALA A 176 -7.33 -6.57 10.72
C ALA A 176 -8.51 -5.72 11.23
N ALA A 177 -8.89 -5.87 12.50
CA ALA A 177 -9.95 -5.07 13.13
C ALA A 177 -9.58 -3.59 13.32
N ALA A 178 -8.30 -3.23 13.19
CA ALA A 178 -7.80 -1.86 13.22
C ALA A 178 -7.67 -1.24 11.81
N VAL A 179 -8.05 -1.98 10.76
CA VAL A 179 -8.07 -1.50 9.37
C VAL A 179 -9.47 -1.01 9.00
N GLY A 180 -9.54 0.13 8.34
CA GLY A 180 -10.77 0.79 7.91
C GLY A 180 -10.75 1.08 6.41
N ALA A 181 -11.85 0.79 5.72
CA ALA A 181 -11.93 0.90 4.26
C ALA A 181 -12.23 2.32 3.75
N ALA A 182 -12.73 3.21 4.62
CA ALA A 182 -13.10 4.56 4.25
C ALA A 182 -11.92 5.36 3.67
N VAL A 183 -12.09 5.88 2.44
CA VAL A 183 -11.18 6.91 1.94
C VAL A 183 -11.41 8.19 2.75
N PRO A 184 -10.36 8.78 3.37
CA PRO A 184 -10.48 10.03 4.12
C PRO A 184 -11.25 11.11 3.35
N PHE A 185 -12.06 11.87 4.08
CA PHE A 185 -13.00 12.88 3.57
C PHE A 185 -14.18 12.30 2.77
N PHE A 186 -13.92 11.47 1.76
CA PHE A 186 -14.92 11.10 0.75
C PHE A 186 -15.79 9.90 1.12
N GLY A 187 -15.33 8.99 1.98
CA GLY A 187 -15.97 7.68 2.16
C GLY A 187 -15.66 6.73 1.01
N GLY A 188 -16.50 5.71 0.79
CA GLY A 188 -16.23 4.66 -0.20
C GLY A 188 -14.96 3.84 0.10
N PRO A 189 -14.57 2.93 -0.81
CA PRO A 189 -15.20 2.71 -2.11
C PRO A 189 -16.53 1.96 -2.00
N SER A 190 -17.44 2.20 -2.96
CA SER A 190 -18.72 1.49 -3.12
C SER A 190 -18.61 0.24 -4.02
N GLY A 191 -17.44 0.05 -4.64
CA GLY A 191 -17.14 -1.02 -5.60
C GLY A 191 -15.93 -0.65 -6.46
N ILE A 192 -15.63 -1.48 -7.45
CA ILE A 192 -14.63 -1.17 -8.50
C ILE A 192 -15.35 -0.55 -9.70
N ARG A 193 -14.73 0.45 -10.32
CA ARG A 193 -15.13 0.94 -11.63
C ARG A 193 -14.55 0.01 -12.71
N THR A 194 -15.41 -0.63 -13.50
CA THR A 194 -15.01 -1.51 -14.62
C THR A 194 -15.35 -0.92 -15.99
N ASP A 195 -16.27 0.03 -16.04
CA ASP A 195 -16.63 0.72 -17.27
C ASP A 195 -15.60 1.83 -17.57
N PRO A 196 -15.31 2.12 -18.86
CA PRO A 196 -14.41 3.20 -19.24
C PRO A 196 -14.73 4.53 -18.55
N LEU A 197 -13.70 5.31 -18.24
CA LEU A 197 -13.83 6.58 -17.53
C LEU A 197 -13.64 7.75 -18.52
N PRO A 198 -14.71 8.45 -18.93
CA PRO A 198 -14.61 9.48 -19.96
C PRO A 198 -13.70 10.64 -19.56
N ALA A 199 -12.97 11.20 -20.53
CA ALA A 199 -12.25 12.46 -20.35
C ALA A 199 -13.19 13.58 -19.89
N GLY A 200 -12.71 14.40 -18.96
CA GLY A 200 -13.49 15.44 -18.28
C GLY A 200 -14.29 14.95 -17.07
N SER A 201 -14.38 13.63 -16.83
CA SER A 201 -15.03 13.10 -15.62
C SER A 201 -14.34 13.61 -14.36
N THR A 202 -15.12 14.06 -13.39
CA THR A 202 -14.60 14.43 -12.07
C THR A 202 -14.21 13.18 -11.29
N VAL A 203 -13.04 13.23 -10.67
CA VAL A 203 -12.49 12.18 -9.82
C VAL A 203 -11.97 12.76 -8.50
N PHE A 204 -11.92 11.92 -7.47
CA PHE A 204 -11.61 12.31 -6.11
C PHE A 204 -10.51 11.40 -5.55
N GLY A 205 -9.57 11.95 -4.82
CA GLY A 205 -8.45 11.20 -4.25
C GLY A 205 -7.82 11.92 -3.09
N LEU A 206 -6.62 11.49 -2.71
CA LEU A 206 -5.89 12.07 -1.59
C LEU A 206 -4.64 12.79 -2.07
N ALA A 207 -4.33 13.90 -1.41
CA ALA A 207 -3.00 14.45 -1.33
C ALA A 207 -2.37 13.98 0.00
N ASN A 208 -1.06 13.74 0.00
CA ASN A 208 -0.31 13.40 1.20
C ASN A 208 1.09 14.03 1.18
N PRO A 209 1.20 15.36 1.05
CA PRO A 209 2.47 16.04 0.91
C PRO A 209 3.30 15.97 2.20
N PRO A 210 4.64 16.04 2.11
CA PRO A 210 5.50 16.12 3.27
C PRO A 210 5.36 17.49 3.94
N GLY A 211 5.04 17.50 5.23
CA GLY A 211 5.05 18.69 6.08
C GLY A 211 6.38 18.90 6.80
N PRO A 212 6.44 19.91 7.69
CA PRO A 212 7.62 20.16 8.52
C PRO A 212 8.06 18.91 9.29
N GLY A 213 9.36 18.60 9.24
CA GLY A 213 9.91 17.41 9.90
C GLY A 213 9.53 16.08 9.24
N GLY A 214 9.00 16.10 8.00
CA GLY A 214 8.63 14.88 7.26
C GLY A 214 7.29 14.27 7.68
N VAL A 215 6.56 14.93 8.59
CA VAL A 215 5.21 14.50 8.99
C VAL A 215 4.26 14.69 7.80
N ARG A 216 3.52 13.66 7.46
CA ARG A 216 2.58 13.64 6.33
C ARG A 216 1.19 14.04 6.83
N ALA A 217 0.53 14.94 6.09
CA ALA A 217 -0.83 15.39 6.40
C ALA A 217 -1.74 15.07 5.21
N VAL A 218 -2.62 14.10 5.39
CA VAL A 218 -3.55 13.69 4.34
C VAL A 218 -4.55 14.82 4.09
N GLY A 219 -4.68 15.23 2.84
CA GLY A 219 -5.64 16.22 2.38
C GLY A 219 -6.54 15.68 1.26
N PRO A 220 -7.71 16.28 1.04
CA PRO A 220 -8.56 15.90 -0.08
C PRO A 220 -8.02 16.47 -1.39
N ARG A 221 -8.17 15.73 -2.48
CA ARG A 221 -7.82 16.17 -3.84
C ARG A 221 -8.96 15.83 -4.80
N ALA A 222 -9.23 16.70 -5.75
CA ALA A 222 -10.08 16.40 -6.90
C ALA A 222 -9.34 16.68 -8.21
N GLY A 223 -9.82 16.08 -9.28
CA GLY A 223 -9.26 16.27 -10.61
C GLY A 223 -10.28 15.98 -11.70
N ALA A 224 -9.85 16.20 -12.94
CA ALA A 224 -10.58 15.84 -14.14
C ALA A 224 -9.75 14.84 -14.95
N VAL A 225 -10.39 13.78 -15.41
CA VAL A 225 -9.74 12.75 -16.23
C VAL A 225 -9.27 13.38 -17.55
N ALA A 226 -7.99 13.26 -17.86
CA ALA A 226 -7.43 13.67 -19.13
C ALA A 226 -7.71 12.62 -20.21
N GLY A 227 -7.62 11.34 -19.84
CA GLY A 227 -7.86 10.19 -20.69
C GLY A 227 -7.19 8.94 -20.15
N GLU A 228 -7.36 7.83 -20.86
CA GLU A 228 -6.65 6.57 -20.58
C GLU A 228 -5.23 6.63 -21.15
N VAL A 229 -4.31 5.95 -20.48
CA VAL A 229 -2.91 5.74 -20.90
C VAL A 229 -2.59 4.24 -20.89
N GLY A 230 -1.54 3.83 -21.61
CA GLY A 230 -1.09 2.43 -21.66
C GLY A 230 -2.19 1.46 -22.11
N GLY A 231 -2.95 1.80 -23.15
CA GLY A 231 -4.02 0.93 -23.66
C GLY A 231 -5.08 0.55 -22.62
N GLY A 232 -5.37 1.46 -21.67
CA GLY A 232 -6.33 1.27 -20.57
C GLY A 232 -5.70 0.75 -19.27
N TRP A 233 -4.38 0.64 -19.19
CA TRP A 233 -3.70 0.27 -17.94
C TRP A 233 -3.63 1.40 -16.92
N GLY A 234 -3.81 2.65 -17.35
CA GLY A 234 -3.85 3.76 -16.43
C GLY A 234 -4.76 4.90 -16.85
N HIS A 235 -4.92 5.83 -15.92
CA HIS A 235 -5.71 7.05 -16.04
C HIS A 235 -4.80 8.25 -15.83
N ALA A 236 -4.73 9.14 -16.80
CA ALA A 236 -4.13 10.45 -16.64
C ALA A 236 -5.17 11.41 -16.05
N VAL A 237 -4.82 12.14 -14.99
CA VAL A 237 -5.72 13.04 -14.26
C VAL A 237 -5.09 14.42 -14.14
N TYR A 238 -5.83 15.44 -14.56
CA TYR A 238 -5.47 16.84 -14.31
C TYR A 238 -5.96 17.28 -12.94
N THR A 239 -5.05 17.86 -12.16
CA THR A 239 -5.30 18.39 -10.82
C THR A 239 -4.81 19.83 -10.74
N MET A 240 -5.35 20.62 -9.81
CA MET A 240 -4.91 22.01 -9.61
C MET A 240 -3.50 22.08 -9.03
N GLU A 241 -3.22 21.18 -8.09
CA GLU A 241 -1.89 20.98 -7.50
C GLU A 241 -1.28 19.71 -8.08
N PRO A 242 -0.02 19.74 -8.55
CA PRO A 242 0.65 18.54 -9.01
C PRO A 242 0.86 17.56 -7.84
N GLY A 243 0.95 16.27 -8.17
CA GLY A 243 1.36 15.27 -7.20
C GLY A 243 2.80 15.46 -6.72
N VAL A 244 3.09 14.99 -5.51
CA VAL A 244 4.45 15.05 -4.92
C VAL A 244 4.95 13.68 -4.46
N ALA A 245 6.27 13.55 -4.31
CA ALA A 245 6.90 12.29 -3.92
C ALA A 245 6.33 11.72 -2.60
N GLY A 246 6.02 10.43 -2.62
CA GLY A 246 5.40 9.70 -1.51
C GLY A 246 3.87 9.67 -1.51
N GLU A 247 3.21 10.33 -2.46
CA GLU A 247 1.77 10.18 -2.69
C GLU A 247 1.41 8.93 -3.51
N SER A 248 2.40 8.27 -4.11
CA SER A 248 2.26 7.00 -4.81
C SER A 248 1.49 5.98 -3.97
N GLY A 249 0.53 5.31 -4.61
CA GLY A 249 -0.43 4.40 -4.02
C GLY A 249 -1.77 5.04 -3.60
N SER A 250 -1.87 6.38 -3.51
CA SER A 250 -3.11 7.06 -3.11
C SER A 250 -4.33 6.65 -3.94
N PRO A 251 -5.52 6.54 -3.33
CA PRO A 251 -6.72 6.06 -4.02
C PRO A 251 -7.31 7.11 -4.96
N LEU A 252 -7.93 6.65 -6.06
CA LEU A 252 -8.76 7.46 -6.96
C LEU A 252 -10.18 6.89 -7.03
N LEU A 253 -11.17 7.74 -6.78
CA LEU A 253 -12.59 7.45 -6.81
C LEU A 253 -13.26 8.20 -7.95
N ASP A 254 -14.29 7.60 -8.56
CA ASP A 254 -15.20 8.31 -9.46
C ASP A 254 -16.29 9.09 -8.69
N ALA A 255 -17.15 9.80 -9.42
CA ALA A 255 -18.24 10.60 -8.85
C ALA A 255 -19.35 9.78 -8.15
N ASP A 256 -19.34 8.46 -8.27
CA ASP A 256 -20.23 7.54 -7.56
C ASP A 256 -19.52 6.83 -6.39
N GLY A 257 -18.25 7.19 -6.13
CA GLY A 257 -17.43 6.59 -5.10
C GLY A 257 -16.93 5.19 -5.42
N ARG A 258 -16.87 4.79 -6.70
CA ARG A 258 -16.23 3.54 -7.10
C ARG A 258 -14.72 3.74 -7.21
N ALA A 259 -13.96 2.74 -6.80
CA ALA A 259 -12.51 2.69 -6.93
C ALA A 259 -12.10 2.61 -8.41
N VAL A 260 -11.35 3.60 -8.86
CA VAL A 260 -10.83 3.73 -10.23
C VAL A 260 -9.39 3.24 -10.31
N GLY A 261 -8.52 3.74 -9.43
CA GLY A 261 -7.09 3.51 -9.58
C GLY A 261 -6.26 3.82 -8.35
N VAL A 262 -4.99 3.43 -8.41
CA VAL A 262 -3.96 3.73 -7.41
C VAL A 262 -2.91 4.62 -8.04
N LEU A 263 -2.51 5.69 -7.36
CA LEU A 263 -1.55 6.66 -7.90
C LEU A 263 -0.24 5.95 -8.23
N SER A 264 0.21 6.05 -9.48
CA SER A 264 1.46 5.44 -9.94
C SER A 264 2.54 6.51 -10.11
N SER A 265 2.34 7.46 -11.02
CA SER A 265 3.35 8.49 -11.33
C SER A 265 2.77 9.89 -11.21
N LEU A 266 3.65 10.88 -11.03
CA LEU A 266 3.29 12.26 -10.72
C LEU A 266 3.24 13.18 -11.95
N SER A 267 3.82 12.77 -13.10
CA SER A 267 3.78 13.57 -14.35
C SER A 267 4.20 12.78 -15.59
N SER A 268 3.39 12.77 -16.65
CA SER A 268 3.71 12.12 -17.92
C SER A 268 3.87 13.02 -19.15
N THR A 269 3.62 14.34 -19.06
CA THR A 269 3.93 15.25 -20.19
C THR A 269 4.36 16.64 -19.72
N ASP A 270 5.39 17.20 -20.38
CA ASP A 270 5.93 18.54 -20.12
C ASP A 270 4.94 19.67 -20.45
N ASP A 271 3.99 19.43 -21.37
CA ASP A 271 3.04 20.45 -21.85
C ASP A 271 1.78 20.55 -20.98
N ARG A 272 1.37 19.45 -20.32
CA ARG A 272 0.28 19.42 -19.34
C ARG A 272 0.57 18.36 -18.26
N PRO A 273 1.19 18.76 -17.14
CA PRO A 273 1.47 17.81 -16.06
C PRO A 273 0.15 17.17 -15.60
N SER A 274 0.12 15.85 -15.63
CA SER A 274 -1.01 15.03 -15.19
C SER A 274 -0.50 13.97 -14.24
N THR A 275 -1.27 13.66 -13.21
CA THR A 275 -0.96 12.55 -12.31
C THR A 275 -1.55 11.28 -12.90
N GLU A 276 -0.73 10.23 -12.94
CA GLU A 276 -1.12 8.95 -13.51
C GLU A 276 -1.48 7.95 -12.41
N TYR A 277 -2.53 7.18 -12.68
CA TYR A 277 -3.04 6.16 -11.80
C TYR A 277 -3.09 4.84 -12.55
N THR A 278 -2.59 3.76 -11.96
CA THR A 278 -2.85 2.40 -12.44
C THR A 278 -4.34 2.11 -12.33
N ASP A 279 -4.96 1.60 -13.39
CA ASP A 279 -6.35 1.12 -13.35
C ASP A 279 -6.47 -0.06 -12.38
N LEU A 280 -7.26 0.12 -11.33
CA LEU A 280 -7.36 -0.88 -10.26
C LEU A 280 -8.08 -2.14 -10.76
N GLY A 281 -9.13 -2.00 -11.57
CA GLY A 281 -9.86 -3.16 -12.08
C GLY A 281 -8.95 -4.07 -12.89
N ARG A 282 -8.21 -3.50 -13.83
CA ARG A 282 -7.27 -4.20 -14.70
C ARG A 282 -6.09 -4.80 -13.94
N ALA A 283 -5.54 -4.08 -12.96
CA ALA A 283 -4.47 -4.59 -12.11
C ALA A 283 -4.93 -5.76 -11.23
N LEU A 284 -6.17 -5.73 -10.71
CA LEU A 284 -6.74 -6.85 -9.97
C LEU A 284 -7.04 -8.05 -10.87
N GLU A 285 -7.48 -7.83 -12.11
CA GLU A 285 -7.61 -8.90 -13.11
C GLU A 285 -6.25 -9.53 -13.46
N TYR A 286 -5.18 -8.72 -13.53
CA TYR A 286 -3.81 -9.23 -13.67
C TYR A 286 -3.39 -10.10 -12.51
N ALA A 287 -3.61 -9.63 -11.28
CA ALA A 287 -3.34 -10.42 -10.08
C ALA A 287 -4.12 -11.75 -10.11
N ALA A 288 -5.41 -11.70 -10.44
CA ALA A 288 -6.28 -12.88 -10.47
C ALA A 288 -5.88 -13.95 -11.50
N ARG A 289 -5.41 -13.53 -12.69
CA ARG A 289 -4.99 -14.47 -13.75
C ARG A 289 -3.56 -14.98 -13.60
N THR A 290 -2.79 -14.43 -12.66
CA THR A 290 -1.38 -14.77 -12.45
C THR A 290 -1.17 -15.51 -11.14
N ASP A 291 -0.59 -14.84 -10.13
CA ASP A 291 -0.22 -15.40 -8.82
C ASP A 291 -0.69 -14.51 -7.66
N GLY A 292 -1.59 -13.57 -7.93
CA GLY A 292 -2.21 -12.75 -6.91
C GLY A 292 -3.08 -13.57 -5.94
N PRO A 293 -3.36 -13.03 -4.73
CA PRO A 293 -4.26 -13.67 -3.78
C PRO A 293 -5.63 -13.98 -4.43
N PRO A 294 -6.15 -15.23 -4.32
CA PRO A 294 -7.40 -15.60 -4.97
C PRO A 294 -8.59 -14.89 -4.30
N GLY A 295 -9.50 -14.38 -5.13
CA GLY A 295 -10.71 -13.70 -4.65
C GLY A 295 -10.45 -12.30 -4.07
N LEU A 296 -9.35 -11.67 -4.45
CA LEU A 296 -9.01 -10.32 -4.04
C LEU A 296 -10.09 -9.32 -4.48
N THR A 297 -10.63 -8.56 -3.55
CA THR A 297 -11.67 -7.55 -3.80
C THR A 297 -11.53 -6.38 -2.83
N PRO A 298 -11.89 -5.14 -3.23
CA PRO A 298 -11.90 -4.00 -2.31
C PRO A 298 -12.89 -4.20 -1.17
N ALA A 299 -12.45 -3.86 0.04
CA ALA A 299 -13.35 -3.73 1.17
C ALA A 299 -14.31 -2.56 0.95
N GLN A 300 -15.58 -2.75 1.33
CA GLN A 300 -16.62 -1.73 1.17
C GLN A 300 -16.48 -0.64 2.23
N GLY A 301 -16.46 0.62 1.78
CA GLY A 301 -16.46 1.79 2.66
C GLY A 301 -17.86 2.28 3.03
N PRO A 302 -17.96 3.41 3.76
CA PRO A 302 -19.22 4.06 4.03
C PRO A 302 -19.72 4.78 2.77
N ALA A 303 -20.92 5.40 2.86
CA ALA A 303 -21.46 6.19 1.76
C ALA A 303 -20.46 7.26 1.28
N PHE A 304 -20.33 7.36 -0.05
CA PHE A 304 -19.47 8.34 -0.69
C PHE A 304 -20.11 9.75 -0.70
N THR A 305 -19.29 10.79 -0.63
CA THR A 305 -19.69 12.17 -0.90
C THR A 305 -18.62 12.92 -1.70
N ALA A 306 -19.03 13.55 -2.80
CA ALA A 306 -18.20 14.48 -3.57
C ALA A 306 -18.03 15.85 -2.89
N THR A 307 -18.82 16.14 -1.84
CA THR A 307 -18.81 17.40 -1.10
C THR A 307 -18.68 17.14 0.41
N PRO A 308 -17.51 16.63 0.85
CA PRO A 308 -17.31 16.24 2.22
C PRO A 308 -17.46 17.42 3.21
N PRO A 309 -18.20 17.25 4.32
CA PRO A 309 -18.34 18.28 5.33
C PRO A 309 -16.99 18.74 5.88
N GLY A 310 -16.81 20.06 6.02
CA GLY A 310 -15.59 20.64 6.58
C GLY A 310 -14.41 20.76 5.61
N VAL A 311 -14.57 20.34 4.35
CA VAL A 311 -13.60 20.60 3.28
C VAL A 311 -13.98 21.88 2.54
N ASP A 312 -13.03 22.81 2.34
CA ASP A 312 -13.27 23.99 1.52
C ASP A 312 -13.49 23.54 0.06
N PRO A 313 -14.64 23.85 -0.57
CA PRO A 313 -14.89 23.47 -1.97
C PRO A 313 -13.80 23.93 -2.94
N ARG A 314 -13.03 24.97 -2.62
CA ARG A 314 -11.91 25.44 -3.44
C ARG A 314 -10.76 24.44 -3.52
N THR A 315 -10.55 23.59 -2.50
CA THR A 315 -9.52 22.54 -2.56
C THR A 315 -9.93 21.37 -3.44
N LEU A 316 -11.22 21.31 -3.82
CA LEU A 316 -11.79 20.31 -4.73
C LEU A 316 -12.04 20.88 -6.13
N ALA A 317 -11.52 22.07 -6.42
CA ALA A 317 -11.63 22.64 -7.76
C ALA A 317 -10.88 21.75 -8.76
N THR A 318 -11.52 21.44 -9.89
CA THR A 318 -10.87 20.79 -11.02
C THR A 318 -10.30 21.85 -11.96
N PRO A 319 -9.15 21.60 -12.62
CA PRO A 319 -8.65 22.50 -13.65
C PRO A 319 -9.73 22.80 -14.68
N ALA A 320 -9.90 24.07 -15.04
CA ALA A 320 -10.77 24.44 -16.14
C ALA A 320 -10.16 23.83 -17.42
N GLY A 321 -10.86 22.86 -18.01
CA GLY A 321 -10.47 22.36 -19.33
C GLY A 321 -10.52 23.49 -20.37
N PRO A 322 -9.77 23.41 -21.48
CA PRO A 322 -10.11 24.23 -22.63
C PRO A 322 -11.58 23.97 -22.98
N ALA A 323 -12.31 25.02 -23.38
CA ALA A 323 -13.67 24.85 -23.85
C ALA A 323 -13.68 23.76 -24.93
N LEU A 324 -14.37 22.64 -24.68
CA LEU A 324 -14.62 21.66 -25.72
C LEU A 324 -15.38 22.41 -26.82
N ALA A 325 -14.78 22.54 -28.00
CA ALA A 325 -15.49 23.07 -29.16
C ALA A 325 -16.73 22.19 -29.34
N ALA A 326 -17.91 22.79 -29.24
CA ALA A 326 -19.15 22.10 -29.55
C ALA A 326 -19.04 21.61 -31.00
N GLY A 327 -19.03 20.29 -31.17
CA GLY A 327 -19.20 19.64 -32.47
C GLY A 327 -20.61 19.80 -33.00
#